data_AF-A0A925XLS1-F1
#
_entry.id   AF-A0A925XLS1-F1
#
_cell.length_a   1.000
_cell.length_b   1.000
_cell.length_c   1.000
_cell.angle_alpha   90.00
_cell.angle_beta   90.00
_cell.angle_gamma   90.00
#
_symmetry.space_group_name_H-M   'P 1'
#
loop_
_entity.id
_entity.type
_entity.pdbx_description
1 polymer ?
#
loop_
_entity_poly.entity_id
_entity_poly.type
_entity_poly.pdbx_seq_one_letter_code
_entity_poly.pdbx_strand_id
1 'polypeptide(L)'
;DEVNGIFAVCEPNAAGVLGALKETELGTKVKFIAFDPSENLVRAMEEGICHGIVLQDPVTMGYQSVMAMVKKIRGESVEKRIGTGEFLATPENMKTPEMDKLLSPERFE
;
A
#
# COMPACT_ATOMS: atom_id res chain seq x y z
N ASP A 1 24.38 -9.27 16.40
CA ASP A 1 23.66 -8.98 15.15
C ASP A 1 22.57 -7.96 15.42
N GLU A 2 22.51 -6.90 14.61
CA GLU A 2 21.55 -5.79 14.75
C GLU A 2 20.65 -5.75 13.50
N VAL A 3 19.35 -5.55 13.70
CA VAL A 3 18.39 -5.39 12.59
C VAL A 3 18.31 -3.92 12.23
N ASN A 4 18.72 -3.56 11.01
CA ASN A 4 18.66 -2.18 10.52
C ASN A 4 17.39 -1.85 9.74
N GLY A 5 16.64 -2.86 9.27
CA GLY A 5 15.41 -2.64 8.54
C GLY A 5 14.49 -3.84 8.46
N ILE A 6 13.20 -3.56 8.25
CA ILE A 6 12.11 -4.52 8.13
C ILE A 6 11.24 -4.10 6.94
N PHE A 7 10.93 -5.07 6.08
CA PHE A 7 9.88 -4.94 5.07
C PHE A 7 8.73 -5.89 5.41
N ALA A 8 7.55 -5.33 5.63
CA ALA A 8 6.33 -6.09 5.91
C ALA A 8 5.47 -6.21 4.64
N VAL A 9 5.20 -7.44 4.22
CA VAL A 9 4.75 -7.78 2.86
C VAL A 9 3.23 -7.78 2.63
N CYS A 10 2.44 -7.37 3.62
CA CYS A 10 1.00 -7.12 3.51
C CYS A 10 0.52 -6.29 4.71
N GLU A 11 -0.68 -5.73 4.64
CA GLU A 11 -1.27 -4.88 5.68
C GLU A 11 -1.19 -5.48 7.10
N PRO A 12 -1.65 -6.73 7.36
CA PRO A 12 -1.64 -7.27 8.73
C PRO A 12 -0.23 -7.51 9.27
N ASN A 13 0.71 -7.89 8.40
CA ASN A 13 2.12 -8.01 8.79
C ASN A 13 2.69 -6.63 9.16
N ALA A 14 2.35 -5.59 8.39
CA ALA A 14 2.80 -4.23 8.63
C ALA A 14 2.22 -3.68 9.93
N ALA A 15 0.95 -3.95 10.23
CA ALA A 15 0.32 -3.59 11.50
C ALA A 15 1.04 -4.26 12.70
N GLY A 16 1.38 -5.54 12.59
CA GLY A 16 2.12 -6.27 13.62
C GLY A 16 3.53 -5.71 13.85
N VAL A 17 4.26 -5.44 12.76
CA VAL A 17 5.60 -4.81 12.84
C VAL A 17 5.53 -3.42 13.44
N LEU A 18 4.55 -2.60 13.05
CA LEU A 18 4.36 -1.27 13.63
C LEU A 18 4.12 -1.34 15.15
N GLY A 19 3.29 -2.29 15.61
CA GLY A 19 3.08 -2.56 17.03
C GLY A 19 4.38 -2.88 17.75
N ALA A 20 5.15 -3.85 17.24
CA ALA A 20 6.43 -4.23 17.82
C ALA A 20 7.46 -3.09 17.86
N LEU A 21 7.55 -2.28 16.79
CA LEU A 21 8.44 -1.12 16.73
C LEU A 21 8.07 -0.02 17.74
N LYS A 22 6.77 0.15 18.01
CA LYS A 22 6.27 1.07 19.04
C LYS A 22 6.56 0.55 20.45
N GLU A 23 6.26 -0.72 20.73
CA GLU A 23 6.50 -1.35 22.03
C GLU A 23 7.97 -1.42 22.41
N THR A 24 8.85 -1.60 21.43
CA THR A 24 10.31 -1.68 21.65
C THR A 24 11.03 -0.33 21.56
N GLU A 25 10.29 0.76 21.31
CA GLU A 25 10.86 2.11 21.10
C GLU A 25 11.94 2.16 20.00
N LEU A 26 11.82 1.28 19.01
CA LEU A 26 12.75 1.17 17.87
C LEU A 26 12.26 1.86 16.60
N GLY A 27 11.06 2.48 16.63
CA GLY A 27 10.41 3.06 15.46
C GLY A 27 11.25 4.06 14.65
N THR A 28 12.21 4.75 15.28
CA THR A 28 13.11 5.70 14.59
C THR A 28 14.51 5.15 14.34
N LYS A 29 14.81 3.94 14.84
CA LYS A 29 16.13 3.28 14.74
C LYS A 29 16.16 2.24 13.62
N VAL A 30 15.05 1.57 13.38
CA VAL A 30 14.91 0.53 12.35
C VAL A 30 14.16 1.11 11.16
N LYS A 31 14.70 0.96 9.94
CA LYS A 31 14.00 1.35 8.72
C LYS A 31 12.82 0.42 8.48
N PHE A 32 11.63 0.98 8.29
CA PHE A 32 10.41 0.20 8.15
C PHE A 32 9.69 0.56 6.86
N ILE A 33 9.54 -0.42 5.97
CA ILE A 33 8.70 -0.33 4.77
C ILE A 33 7.49 -1.25 4.97
N ALA A 34 6.30 -0.69 4.78
CA ALA A 34 5.03 -1.41 4.84
C ALA A 34 4.50 -1.74 3.44
N PHE A 35 3.46 -2.55 3.39
CA PHE A 35 2.72 -2.87 2.17
C PHE A 35 1.23 -2.76 2.48
N ASP A 36 0.48 -2.18 1.54
CA ASP A 36 -0.92 -1.76 1.66
C ASP A 36 -1.15 -0.69 2.76
N PRO A 37 -2.08 0.25 2.56
CA PRO A 37 -2.31 1.34 3.50
C PRO A 37 -3.33 0.97 4.58
N SER A 38 -3.13 1.54 5.77
CA SER A 38 -4.17 1.70 6.78
C SER A 38 -3.98 3.04 7.48
N GLU A 39 -5.02 3.58 8.12
CA GLU A 39 -4.93 4.88 8.82
C GLU A 39 -3.75 4.93 9.81
N ASN A 40 -3.51 3.81 10.51
CA ASN A 40 -2.38 3.68 11.43
C ASN A 40 -1.02 3.71 10.73
N LEU A 41 -0.89 3.07 9.57
CA LEU A 41 0.36 3.05 8.79
C LEU A 41 0.63 4.40 8.13
N VAL A 42 -0.41 5.07 7.62
CA VAL A 42 -0.32 6.43 7.06
C VAL A 42 0.14 7.41 8.14
N ARG A 43 -0.50 7.38 9.31
CA ARG A 43 -0.10 8.21 10.45
C ARG A 43 1.33 7.88 10.92
N ALA A 44 1.69 6.61 10.97
CA ALA A 44 3.06 6.20 11.31
C ALA A 44 4.09 6.73 10.30
N MET A 45 3.70 6.91 9.04
CA MET A 45 4.55 7.53 8.01
C MET A 45 4.71 9.04 8.24
N GLU A 46 3.64 9.73 8.66
CA GLU A 46 3.71 11.15 9.08
C GLU A 46 4.57 11.33 10.34
N GLU A 47 4.52 10.38 11.27
CA GLU A 47 5.32 10.35 12.52
C GLU A 47 6.78 9.92 12.28
N GLY A 48 7.15 9.51 11.06
CA GLY A 48 8.50 9.06 10.70
C GLY A 48 8.88 7.67 11.22
N ILE A 49 7.91 6.90 11.71
CA ILE A 49 8.09 5.50 12.14
C ILE A 49 8.06 4.56 10.92
N CYS A 50 7.11 4.79 10.01
CA CYS A 50 7.07 4.13 8.71
C CYS A 50 7.79 5.00 7.68
N HIS A 51 8.71 4.40 6.93
CA HIS A 51 9.55 5.11 5.95
C HIS A 51 9.02 5.01 4.52
N GLY A 52 8.01 4.17 4.31
CA GLY A 52 7.30 4.08 3.04
C GLY A 52 6.27 2.97 3.05
N ILE A 53 5.27 3.11 2.20
CA ILE A 53 4.19 2.14 2.01
C ILE A 53 4.17 1.78 0.53
N VAL A 54 4.37 0.49 0.24
CA VAL A 54 4.16 -0.05 -1.10
C VAL A 54 2.65 -0.19 -1.31
N LEU A 55 2.15 0.37 -2.40
CA LEU A 55 0.74 0.51 -2.70
C LEU A 55 0.38 -0.22 -3.99
N GLN A 56 -0.84 -0.74 -4.01
CA GLN A 56 -1.54 -1.25 -5.18
C GLN A 56 -2.72 -0.33 -5.49
N ASP A 57 -3.38 -0.53 -6.64
CA ASP A 57 -4.63 0.17 -6.97
C ASP A 57 -5.82 -0.81 -7.00
N PRO A 58 -6.43 -1.13 -5.83
CA PRO A 58 -7.55 -2.07 -5.77
C PRO A 58 -8.80 -1.59 -6.52
N VAL A 59 -8.98 -0.27 -6.68
CA VAL A 59 -10.10 0.30 -7.44
C VAL A 59 -9.92 0.00 -8.92
N THR A 60 -8.73 0.23 -9.46
CA THR A 60 -8.40 -0.11 -10.85
C THR A 60 -8.44 -1.63 -11.07
N MET A 61 -7.94 -2.43 -10.12
CA MET A 61 -8.07 -3.90 -10.19
C MET A 61 -9.53 -4.33 -10.35
N GLY A 62 -10.43 -3.81 -9.52
CA GLY A 62 -11.86 -4.12 -9.58
C GLY A 62 -12.49 -3.66 -10.91
N TYR A 63 -12.24 -2.41 -11.32
CA TYR A 63 -12.77 -1.85 -12.55
C TYR A 63 -12.32 -2.65 -13.79
N GLN A 64 -11.01 -2.88 -13.93
CA GLN A 64 -10.45 -3.62 -15.07
C GLN A 64 -10.97 -5.06 -15.11
N SER A 65 -11.15 -5.70 -13.96
CA SER A 65 -11.72 -7.05 -13.88
C SER A 65 -13.14 -7.10 -14.47
N VAL A 66 -14.00 -6.15 -14.11
CA VAL A 66 -15.37 -6.07 -14.66
C VAL A 66 -15.36 -5.77 -16.15
N MET A 67 -14.54 -4.80 -16.59
CA MET A 67 -14.45 -4.44 -18.00
C MET A 67 -13.91 -5.60 -18.86
N ALA A 68 -12.94 -6.35 -18.36
CA ALA A 68 -12.43 -7.57 -18.99
C ALA A 68 -13.52 -8.64 -19.16
N MET A 69 -14.34 -8.87 -18.13
CA MET A 69 -15.47 -9.81 -18.23
C MET A 69 -16.50 -9.38 -19.29
N VAL A 70 -16.88 -8.10 -19.31
CA VAL A 70 -17.83 -7.57 -20.29
C VAL A 70 -17.32 -7.74 -21.72
N LYS A 71 -16.04 -7.40 -21.98
CA LYS A 71 -15.40 -7.61 -23.29
C LYS A 71 -15.47 -9.07 -23.71
N LYS A 72 -15.12 -9.98 -22.80
CA LYS A 72 -15.14 -11.42 -23.08
C LYS A 72 -16.54 -11.93 -23.42
N ILE A 73 -17.58 -11.48 -22.70
CA ILE A 73 -19.00 -11.82 -22.97
C ILE A 73 -19.42 -11.34 -24.36
N ARG A 74 -18.89 -10.20 -24.83
CA ARG A 74 -19.14 -9.65 -26.18
C ARG A 74 -18.33 -10.32 -27.29
N GLY A 75 -17.53 -11.33 -26.98
CA GLY A 75 -16.67 -12.02 -27.94
C GLY A 75 -15.39 -11.27 -28.29
N GLU A 76 -15.06 -10.20 -27.57
CA GLU A 76 -13.81 -9.46 -27.75
C GLU A 76 -12.62 -10.19 -27.11
N SER A 77 -11.41 -9.93 -27.62
CA SER A 77 -10.17 -10.42 -27.02
C SER A 77 -9.82 -9.64 -25.75
N VAL A 78 -9.27 -10.34 -24.76
CA VAL A 78 -8.77 -9.75 -23.52
C VAL A 78 -7.36 -10.26 -23.27
N GLU A 79 -6.49 -9.39 -22.76
CA GLU A 79 -5.14 -9.76 -22.37
C GLU A 79 -5.15 -10.79 -21.23
N LYS A 80 -4.19 -11.72 -21.25
CA LYS A 80 -4.08 -12.75 -20.21
C LYS A 80 -3.59 -12.19 -18.86
N ARG A 81 -2.89 -11.06 -18.87
CA ARG A 81 -2.34 -10.38 -17.70
C ARG A 81 -2.53 -8.88 -17.90
N ILE A 82 -3.24 -8.24 -16.99
CA ILE A 82 -3.50 -6.80 -17.00
C ILE A 82 -2.74 -6.23 -15.81
N GLY A 83 -1.77 -5.34 -16.06
CA GLY A 83 -1.06 -4.63 -14.99
C GLY A 83 -1.95 -3.56 -14.36
N THR A 84 -1.90 -3.45 -13.04
CA THR A 84 -2.72 -2.49 -12.28
C THR A 84 -1.88 -1.43 -11.57
N GLY A 85 -0.56 -1.49 -11.74
CA GLY A 85 0.40 -0.55 -11.16
C GLY A 85 0.84 -0.92 -9.75
N GLU A 86 2.04 -0.46 -9.43
CA GLU A 86 2.70 -0.59 -8.14
C GLU A 86 3.35 0.76 -7.81
N PHE A 87 3.13 1.25 -6.60
CA PHE A 87 3.56 2.59 -6.20
C PHE A 87 4.27 2.55 -4.85
N LEU A 88 5.11 3.55 -4.59
CA LEU A 88 5.75 3.73 -3.29
C LEU A 88 5.41 5.12 -2.75
N ALA A 89 4.54 5.14 -1.74
CA ALA A 89 4.33 6.32 -0.93
C ALA A 89 5.46 6.46 0.09
N THR A 90 5.91 7.68 0.27
CA THR A 90 6.98 8.11 1.17
C THR A 90 6.56 9.44 1.81
N PRO A 91 7.17 9.86 2.93
CA PRO A 91 6.88 11.16 3.53
C PRO A 91 6.99 12.33 2.53
N GLU A 92 7.87 12.23 1.54
CA GLU A 92 8.12 13.26 0.54
C GLU A 92 7.00 13.40 -0.51
N ASN A 93 6.31 12.30 -0.84
CA ASN A 93 5.32 12.28 -1.93
C ASN A 93 3.89 11.92 -1.49
N MET A 94 3.66 11.58 -0.21
CA MET A 94 2.36 11.10 0.26
C MET A 94 1.21 12.11 0.10
N LYS A 95 1.52 13.40 -0.03
CA LYS A 95 0.55 14.48 -0.24
C LYS A 95 0.29 14.80 -1.72
N THR A 96 0.94 14.08 -2.64
CA THR A 96 0.61 14.22 -4.07
C THR A 96 -0.78 13.64 -4.32
N PRO A 97 -1.58 14.20 -5.25
CA PRO A 97 -2.94 13.70 -5.53
C PRO A 97 -2.98 12.22 -5.89
N GLU A 98 -1.93 11.70 -6.53
CA GLU A 98 -1.82 10.29 -6.89
C GLU A 98 -1.63 9.39 -5.65
N MET A 99 -0.68 9.73 -4.76
CA MET A 99 -0.44 8.94 -3.56
C MET A 99 -1.60 9.05 -2.56
N ASP A 100 -2.17 10.24 -2.39
CA ASP A 100 -3.30 10.47 -1.48
C ASP A 100 -4.50 9.59 -1.84
N LYS A 101 -4.83 9.50 -3.14
CA LYS A 101 -5.89 8.62 -3.65
C LYS A 101 -5.63 7.13 -3.36
N LEU A 102 -4.37 6.69 -3.42
CA LEU A 102 -4.01 5.30 -3.18
C LEU A 102 -3.90 4.97 -1.68
N LEU A 103 -3.48 5.93 -0.86
CA LEU A 103 -3.40 5.79 0.60
C LEU A 103 -4.80 5.81 1.25
N SER A 104 -5.74 6.57 0.65
CA SER A 104 -7.10 6.77 1.15
C SER A 104 -8.13 6.63 0.02
N PRO A 105 -8.29 5.42 -0.58
CA PRO A 105 -9.25 5.23 -1.65
C PRO A 105 -10.68 5.43 -1.15
N GLU A 106 -11.55 5.98 -2.01
CA GLU A 106 -12.97 6.15 -1.70
C GLU A 106 -13.60 4.82 -1.26
N ARG A 107 -14.29 4.84 -0.12
CA ARG A 107 -15.08 3.73 0.40
C ARG A 107 -16.55 4.07 0.21
N PHE A 108 -17.28 3.19 -0.44
CA PHE A 108 -18.74 3.30 -0.54
C PHE A 108 -19.33 2.69 0.74
N GLU A 109 -19.91 3.55 1.59
CA GLU A 109 -20.73 3.15 2.75
C GLU A 109 -22.22 3.00 2.36
#